data_AF-A0A7S3PFM6-F1
#
_entry.id   AF-A0A7S3PFM6-F1
#
_cell.length_a   1.000
_cell.length_b   1.000
_cell.length_c   1.000
_cell.angle_alpha   90.00
_cell.angle_beta   90.00
_cell.angle_gamma   90.00
#
_symmetry.space_group_name_H-M   'P 1'
#
loop_
_entity.id
_entity.type
_entity.pdbx_description
1 polymer ?
#
loop_
_entity_poly.entity_id
_entity_poly.type
_entity_poly.pdbx_seq_one_letter_code
_entity_poly.pdbx_strand_id
1 'polypeptide(L)'
;LLEVLATTYLWVSFWGSHIIIFALQLAFIIPFGWLYFISPKFTVKVLNQIHTLSTWFIMVLNPFWRVKSYSDTCWGKFPHGSIVMANHLCYVDAWVLAKLLVPHGAYFIATGMLFRFPILGQVMYMSGHFPVWFKKDESGKFKAANHHELQEAAKVTLKRGGRLCVFPEGALSHDGELKPFKYGFF
;
A
#
# COMPACT_ATOMS: atom_id res chain seq x y z
N LEU A 1 5.65 9.23 28.23
CA LEU A 1 6.55 10.12 27.42
C LEU A 1 7.01 9.44 26.13
N LEU A 2 7.65 8.26 26.19
CA LEU A 2 8.13 7.54 24.99
C LEU A 2 7.02 7.23 23.98
N GLU A 3 5.86 6.75 24.43
CA GLU A 3 4.70 6.46 23.56
C GLU A 3 4.23 7.71 22.81
N VAL A 4 4.08 8.83 23.52
CA VAL A 4 3.71 10.10 22.91
C VAL A 4 4.73 10.52 21.86
N LEU A 5 6.02 10.42 22.15
CA LEU A 5 7.09 10.74 21.19
C LEU A 5 7.04 9.82 19.96
N ALA A 6 6.82 8.52 20.16
CA ALA A 6 6.73 7.55 19.07
C ALA A 6 5.50 7.80 18.19
N THR A 7 4.34 8.10 18.79
CA THR A 7 3.11 8.45 18.06
C THR A 7 3.27 9.77 17.31
N THR A 8 3.83 10.81 17.94
CA THR A 8 4.12 12.09 17.27
C THR A 8 5.07 11.89 16.11
N TYR A 9 6.16 11.14 16.31
CA TYR A 9 7.10 10.80 15.25
C TYR A 9 6.42 10.07 14.09
N LEU A 10 5.56 9.09 14.38
CA LEU A 10 4.83 8.34 13.36
C LEU A 10 4.01 9.27 12.48
N TRP A 11 3.21 10.16 13.07
CA TRP A 11 2.36 11.08 12.32
C TRP A 11 3.16 12.14 11.54
N VAL A 12 4.21 12.71 12.15
CA VAL A 12 5.08 13.67 11.47
C VAL A 12 5.80 13.01 10.30
N SER A 13 6.32 11.80 10.50
CA SER A 13 6.98 11.03 9.45
C SER A 13 6.00 10.62 8.35
N PHE A 14 4.77 10.24 8.70
CA PHE A 14 3.72 9.92 7.74
C PHE A 14 3.43 11.12 6.84
N TRP A 15 3.06 12.27 7.39
CA TRP A 15 2.67 13.41 6.56
C TRP A 15 3.86 14.05 5.85
N GLY A 16 4.99 14.21 6.55
CA GLY A 16 6.22 14.75 5.97
C GLY A 16 6.72 13.92 4.80
N SER A 17 6.70 12.59 4.92
CA SER A 17 7.11 11.72 3.83
C SER A 17 6.20 11.76 2.62
N HIS A 18 4.89 11.83 2.79
CA HIS A 18 3.98 11.87 1.65
C HIS A 18 4.09 13.19 0.88
N ILE A 19 4.48 14.30 1.53
CA ILE A 19 4.83 15.54 0.85
C ILE A 19 6.09 15.35 -0.01
N ILE A 20 7.13 14.71 0.55
CA ILE A 20 8.39 14.43 -0.18
C ILE A 20 8.11 13.48 -1.35
N ILE A 21 7.37 12.40 -1.13
CA ILE A 21 7.01 11.42 -2.17
C ILE A 21 6.23 12.10 -3.29
N PHE A 22 5.27 12.96 -2.94
CA PHE A 22 4.51 13.71 -3.93
C PHE A 22 5.42 14.62 -4.77
N ALA A 23 6.34 15.35 -4.13
CA ALA A 23 7.31 16.18 -4.84
C ALA A 23 8.21 15.36 -5.77
N LEU A 24 8.69 14.19 -5.33
CA LEU A 24 9.50 13.28 -6.16
C LEU A 24 8.70 12.71 -7.34
N GLN A 25 7.42 12.37 -7.13
CA GLN A 25 6.53 11.91 -8.19
C GLN A 25 6.26 13.02 -9.21
N LEU A 26 6.03 14.27 -8.76
CA LEU A 26 5.88 15.42 -9.65
C LEU A 26 7.17 15.72 -10.42
N ALA A 27 8.34 15.63 -9.77
CA ALA A 27 9.63 15.79 -10.42
C ALA A 27 9.88 14.76 -11.52
N PHE A 28 9.27 13.57 -11.42
CA PHE A 28 9.26 12.58 -12.50
C PHE A 28 8.20 12.89 -13.57
N ILE A 29 6.96 13.21 -13.16
CA ILE A 29 5.83 13.41 -14.08
C ILE A 29 5.97 14.66 -14.93
N ILE A 30 6.50 15.76 -14.41
CA ILE A 30 6.62 17.02 -15.17
C ILE A 30 7.47 16.83 -16.44
N PRO A 31 8.70 16.29 -16.38
CA PRO A 31 9.51 16.05 -17.57
C PRO A 31 9.14 14.75 -18.33
N PHE A 32 8.63 13.72 -17.66
CA PHE A 32 8.43 12.39 -18.24
C PHE A 32 6.98 11.91 -18.30
N GLY A 33 6.00 12.76 -18.00
CA GLY A 33 4.59 12.39 -17.95
C GLY A 33 4.04 11.88 -19.28
N TRP A 34 4.62 12.33 -20.39
CA TRP A 34 4.31 11.83 -21.73
C TRP A 34 4.58 10.32 -21.89
N LEU A 35 5.51 9.74 -21.11
CA LEU A 35 5.74 8.29 -21.09
C LEU A 35 4.50 7.50 -20.66
N TYR A 36 3.57 8.10 -19.91
CA TYR A 36 2.32 7.45 -19.55
C TYR A 36 1.51 7.03 -20.79
N PHE A 37 1.54 7.82 -21.87
CA PHE A 37 0.83 7.52 -23.11
C PHE A 37 1.52 6.45 -23.96
N ILE A 38 2.82 6.23 -23.76
CA ILE A 38 3.61 5.22 -24.48
C ILE A 38 3.63 3.90 -23.72
N SER A 39 3.96 3.95 -22.43
CA SER A 39 4.11 2.78 -21.56
C SER A 39 3.55 3.08 -20.17
N PRO A 40 2.20 3.00 -20.00
CA PRO A 40 1.57 3.25 -18.70
C PRO A 40 2.07 2.26 -17.64
N LYS A 41 2.46 1.04 -18.06
CA LYS A 41 3.05 0.02 -17.17
C LYS A 41 4.37 0.49 -16.57
N PHE A 42 5.23 1.09 -17.39
CA PHE A 42 6.53 1.58 -16.94
C PHE A 42 6.39 2.79 -16.03
N THR A 43 5.58 3.78 -16.43
CA THR A 43 5.33 4.99 -15.63
C THR A 43 4.80 4.67 -14.25
N VAL A 44 3.74 3.84 -14.16
CA VAL A 44 3.17 3.43 -12.86
C VAL A 44 4.19 2.63 -12.04
N LYS A 45 5.02 1.80 -12.68
CA LYS A 45 6.09 1.08 -11.98
C LYS A 45 7.10 2.04 -11.35
N VAL A 46 7.54 3.07 -12.07
CA VAL A 46 8.48 4.08 -11.53
C VAL A 46 7.84 4.84 -10.36
N LEU A 47 6.61 5.32 -10.52
CA LEU A 47 5.87 6.04 -9.48
C LEU A 47 5.62 5.20 -8.23
N ASN A 48 5.39 3.89 -8.40
CA ASN A 48 5.29 2.93 -7.32
C ASN A 48 6.64 2.70 -6.62
N GLN A 49 7.74 2.63 -7.37
CA GLN A 49 9.08 2.49 -6.82
C GLN A 49 9.49 3.71 -6.00
N ILE A 50 9.19 4.93 -6.47
CA ILE A 50 9.43 6.17 -5.70
C ILE A 50 8.74 6.08 -4.33
N HIS A 51 7.47 5.68 -4.31
CA HIS A 51 6.71 5.52 -3.07
C HIS A 51 7.27 4.40 -2.17
N THR A 52 7.55 3.23 -2.74
CA THR A 52 8.03 2.04 -2.00
C THR A 52 9.43 2.28 -1.40
N LEU A 53 10.36 2.85 -2.17
CA LEU A 53 11.72 3.18 -1.71
C LEU A 53 11.72 4.28 -0.65
N SER A 54 10.87 5.29 -0.81
CA SER A 54 10.73 6.35 0.20
C SER A 54 10.19 5.77 1.52
N THR A 55 9.17 4.91 1.45
CA THR A 55 8.63 4.19 2.61
C THR A 55 9.71 3.34 3.29
N TRP A 56 10.52 2.63 2.51
CA TRP A 56 11.66 1.87 3.03
C TRP A 56 12.65 2.76 3.78
N PHE A 57 13.01 3.93 3.24
CA PHE A 57 13.94 4.86 3.89
C PHE A 57 13.44 5.30 5.26
N ILE A 58 12.16 5.68 5.36
CA ILE A 58 11.54 6.10 6.64
C ILE A 58 11.53 4.93 7.63
N MET A 59 11.23 3.72 7.17
CA MET A 59 11.21 2.54 8.02
C MET A 59 12.60 2.08 8.48
N VAL A 60 13.67 2.44 7.75
CA VAL A 60 15.06 2.17 8.15
C VAL A 60 15.59 3.25 9.09
N LEU A 61 15.23 4.52 8.88
CA LEU A 61 15.63 5.64 9.74
C LEU A 61 14.83 5.75 11.04
N ASN A 62 13.81 4.92 11.23
CA ASN A 62 12.97 4.94 12.42
C ASN A 62 13.79 4.68 13.70
N PRO A 63 13.83 5.62 14.68
CA PRO A 63 14.61 5.44 15.90
C PRO A 63 13.88 4.64 16.99
N PHE A 64 12.56 4.48 16.88
CA PHE A 64 11.72 3.88 17.93
C PHE A 64 11.58 2.36 17.80
N TRP A 65 11.64 1.82 16.58
CA TRP A 65 11.53 0.37 16.36
C TRP A 65 12.31 -0.11 15.13
N ARG A 66 12.58 -1.42 15.09
CA ARG A 66 13.23 -2.08 13.95
C ARG A 66 12.38 -3.24 13.45
N VAL A 67 12.21 -3.32 12.14
CA VAL A 67 11.56 -4.47 11.49
C VAL A 67 12.61 -5.56 11.26
N LYS A 68 12.39 -6.73 11.85
CA LYS A 68 13.13 -7.98 11.59
C LYS A 68 12.23 -8.95 10.82
N SER A 69 12.80 -9.71 9.91
CA SER A 69 12.10 -10.67 9.05
C SER A 69 12.69 -12.07 9.24
N TYR A 70 11.83 -13.06 9.50
CA TYR A 70 12.20 -14.47 9.70
C TYR A 70 11.33 -15.38 8.83
N SER A 71 11.95 -16.27 8.05
CA SER A 71 11.23 -17.19 7.17
C SER A 71 12.09 -18.38 6.86
N ASP A 72 11.40 -19.50 6.80
CA ASP A 72 11.97 -20.81 6.55
C ASP A 72 12.12 -21.10 5.04
N THR A 73 11.59 -20.21 4.19
CA THR A 73 11.77 -20.21 2.74
C THR A 73 12.73 -19.10 2.32
N CYS A 74 13.24 -19.13 1.07
CA CYS A 74 14.18 -18.12 0.58
C CYS A 74 13.55 -16.71 0.54
N TRP A 75 13.81 -15.93 1.58
CA TRP A 75 13.50 -14.49 1.65
C TRP A 75 13.95 -13.75 0.40
N GLY A 76 13.15 -12.78 -0.03
CA GLY A 76 13.48 -11.91 -1.18
C GLY A 76 13.12 -12.49 -2.54
N LYS A 77 12.58 -13.71 -2.63
CA LYS A 77 12.01 -14.24 -3.86
C LYS A 77 10.49 -14.05 -3.88
N PHE A 78 10.04 -12.81 -4.03
CA PHE A 78 8.63 -12.55 -4.31
C PHE A 78 8.35 -12.91 -5.77
N PRO A 79 7.49 -13.89 -6.09
CA PRO A 79 7.20 -14.24 -7.48
C PRO A 79 6.59 -13.06 -8.25
N HIS A 80 6.82 -13.02 -9.56
CA HIS A 80 6.13 -12.07 -10.43
C HIS A 80 4.64 -12.36 -10.44
N GLY A 81 3.82 -11.33 -10.20
CA GLY A 81 2.36 -11.48 -10.24
C GLY A 81 1.86 -12.30 -9.06
N SER A 82 2.17 -11.85 -7.85
CA SER A 82 1.81 -12.54 -6.60
C SER A 82 0.90 -11.68 -5.74
N ILE A 83 0.10 -12.34 -4.91
CA ILE A 83 -0.69 -11.72 -3.85
C ILE A 83 0.07 -11.93 -2.54
N VAL A 84 0.32 -10.83 -1.83
CA VAL A 84 0.98 -10.82 -0.52
C VAL A 84 -0.09 -10.53 0.51
N MET A 85 -0.44 -11.55 1.29
CA MET A 85 -1.46 -11.45 2.33
C MET A 85 -0.80 -11.29 3.69
N ALA A 86 -1.30 -10.35 4.49
CA ALA A 86 -0.90 -10.20 5.88
C ALA A 86 -2.12 -9.93 6.74
N ASN A 87 -2.01 -10.30 8.01
CA ASN A 87 -2.90 -9.82 9.07
C ASN A 87 -2.77 -8.29 9.22
N HIS A 88 -3.81 -7.65 9.76
CA HIS A 88 -3.86 -6.19 9.91
C HIS A 88 -4.07 -5.77 11.37
N LEU A 89 -2.98 -5.53 12.10
CA LEU A 89 -3.01 -5.09 13.49
C LEU A 89 -2.93 -3.56 13.64
N CYS A 90 -2.15 -2.89 12.80
CA CYS A 90 -1.89 -1.46 12.97
C CYS A 90 -1.70 -0.71 11.64
N TYR A 91 -1.76 0.62 11.72
CA TYR A 91 -1.57 1.48 10.54
C TYR A 91 -0.20 1.31 9.86
N VAL A 92 0.81 0.83 10.59
CA VAL A 92 2.19 0.67 10.10
C VAL A 92 2.35 -0.59 9.24
N ASP A 93 1.39 -1.52 9.25
CA ASP A 93 1.50 -2.80 8.54
C ASP A 93 1.74 -2.62 7.04
N ALA A 94 1.07 -1.64 6.40
CA ALA A 94 1.27 -1.33 4.99
C ALA A 94 2.71 -0.88 4.70
N TRP A 95 3.33 -0.13 5.62
CA TRP A 95 4.72 0.31 5.49
C TRP A 95 5.70 -0.83 5.72
N VAL A 96 5.39 -1.74 6.65
CA VAL A 96 6.17 -2.96 6.85
C VAL A 96 6.17 -3.79 5.57
N LEU A 97 5.00 -4.04 4.97
CA LEU A 97 4.91 -4.76 3.70
C LEU A 97 5.64 -4.04 2.56
N ALA A 98 5.47 -2.73 2.42
CA ALA A 98 6.18 -1.96 1.40
C ALA A 98 7.71 -2.07 1.55
N LYS A 99 8.22 -1.99 2.79
CA LYS A 99 9.65 -2.19 3.10
C LYS A 99 10.12 -3.57 2.66
N LEU A 100 9.37 -4.63 3.00
CA LEU A 100 9.74 -6.02 2.69
C LEU A 100 9.75 -6.29 1.19
N LEU A 101 8.98 -5.51 0.41
CA LEU A 101 8.83 -5.68 -1.03
C LEU A 101 9.80 -4.86 -1.87
N VAL A 102 10.71 -4.09 -1.27
CA VAL A 102 11.80 -3.46 -2.03
C VAL A 102 12.74 -4.55 -2.58
N PRO A 103 13.15 -4.50 -3.87
CA PRO A 103 12.90 -3.46 -4.88
C PRO A 103 11.78 -3.82 -5.88
N HIS A 104 10.86 -4.71 -5.55
CA HIS A 104 9.81 -5.19 -6.46
C HIS A 104 8.61 -4.25 -6.61
N GLY A 105 8.37 -3.38 -5.63
CA GLY A 105 7.22 -2.48 -5.56
C GLY A 105 5.99 -3.16 -4.96
N ALA A 106 5.16 -2.39 -4.26
CA ALA A 106 4.01 -2.88 -3.51
C ALA A 106 2.73 -2.20 -3.98
N TYR A 107 1.68 -2.96 -4.31
CA TYR A 107 0.40 -2.43 -4.78
C TYR A 107 -0.68 -2.74 -3.76
N PHE A 108 -1.29 -1.72 -3.16
CA PHE A 108 -2.29 -1.93 -2.10
C PHE A 108 -3.71 -1.73 -2.59
N ILE A 109 -4.62 -2.54 -2.05
CA ILE A 109 -6.06 -2.23 -2.01
C ILE A 109 -6.32 -1.58 -0.65
N ALA A 110 -6.73 -0.32 -0.65
CA ALA A 110 -6.85 0.49 0.57
C ALA A 110 -8.20 1.21 0.62
N THR A 111 -8.66 1.58 1.81
CA THR A 111 -9.94 2.29 1.98
C THR A 111 -9.97 3.57 1.13
N GLY A 112 -11.05 3.76 0.38
CA GLY A 112 -11.24 4.93 -0.49
C GLY A 112 -11.19 6.26 0.26
N MET A 113 -11.41 6.27 1.59
CA MET A 113 -11.25 7.48 2.40
C MET A 113 -9.83 8.08 2.31
N LEU A 114 -8.78 7.25 2.21
CA LEU A 114 -7.40 7.74 2.07
C LEU A 114 -7.20 8.49 0.74
N PHE A 115 -7.93 8.09 -0.30
CA PHE A 115 -7.87 8.72 -1.62
C PHE A 115 -8.54 10.08 -1.69
N ARG A 116 -9.29 10.49 -0.65
CA ARG A 116 -9.91 11.82 -0.56
C ARG A 116 -8.94 12.89 -0.06
N PHE A 117 -7.83 12.51 0.53
CA PHE A 117 -6.81 13.46 0.98
C PHE A 117 -6.03 14.01 -0.24
N PRO A 118 -5.80 15.33 -0.32
CA PRO A 118 -5.29 15.97 -1.53
C PRO A 118 -3.88 15.50 -1.92
N ILE A 119 -2.98 15.30 -0.96
CA ILE A 119 -1.61 14.84 -1.23
C ILE A 119 -1.55 13.31 -1.18
N LEU A 120 -1.98 12.73 -0.05
CA LEU A 120 -1.93 11.28 0.16
C LEU A 120 -2.69 10.51 -0.93
N GLY A 121 -3.90 10.93 -1.28
CA GLY A 121 -4.69 10.25 -2.29
C GLY A 121 -4.05 10.30 -3.69
N GLN A 122 -3.42 11.42 -4.04
CA GLN A 122 -2.69 11.56 -5.30
C GLN A 122 -1.45 10.67 -5.33
N VAL A 123 -0.67 10.64 -4.24
CA VAL A 123 0.48 9.74 -4.09
C VAL A 123 0.06 8.29 -4.29
N MET A 124 -0.99 7.86 -3.59
CA MET A 124 -1.49 6.49 -3.67
C MET A 124 -2.01 6.15 -5.06
N TYR A 125 -2.77 7.05 -5.69
CA TYR A 125 -3.29 6.86 -7.03
C TYR A 125 -2.18 6.75 -8.08
N MET A 126 -1.20 7.66 -8.06
CA MET A 126 -0.06 7.66 -8.97
C MET A 126 0.81 6.42 -8.82
N SER A 127 0.94 5.88 -7.60
CA SER A 127 1.63 4.62 -7.32
C SER A 127 0.85 3.38 -7.75
N GLY A 128 -0.35 3.52 -8.32
CA GLY A 128 -1.18 2.41 -8.78
C GLY A 128 -1.86 1.62 -7.66
N HIS A 129 -2.08 2.24 -6.49
CA HIS A 129 -2.92 1.65 -5.46
C HIS A 129 -4.40 1.81 -5.82
N PHE A 130 -5.24 0.90 -5.33
CA PHE A 130 -6.65 0.84 -5.68
C PHE A 130 -7.54 1.17 -4.49
N PRO A 131 -8.47 2.15 -4.61
CA PRO A 131 -9.44 2.42 -3.56
C PRO A 131 -10.51 1.32 -3.52
N VAL A 132 -10.80 0.81 -2.33
CA VAL A 132 -12.03 0.05 -2.05
C VAL A 132 -13.02 0.94 -1.34
N TRP A 133 -14.24 1.03 -1.88
CA TRP A 133 -15.34 1.76 -1.28
C TRP A 133 -16.31 0.77 -0.67
N PHE A 134 -16.51 0.80 0.65
CA PHE A 134 -17.47 -0.07 1.30
C PHE A 134 -18.86 0.59 1.32
N LYS A 135 -19.89 -0.16 0.94
CA LYS A 135 -21.31 0.18 1.13
C LYS A 135 -21.97 -0.87 2.01
N LYS A 136 -22.91 -0.43 2.84
CA LYS A 136 -23.74 -1.33 3.65
C LYS A 136 -24.84 -1.89 2.75
N ASP A 137 -24.97 -3.22 2.70
CA ASP A 137 -26.06 -3.88 1.99
C ASP A 137 -27.35 -3.91 2.82
N GLU A 138 -28.45 -4.38 2.24
CA GLU A 138 -29.77 -4.49 2.89
C GLU A 138 -29.74 -5.34 4.18
N SER A 139 -28.80 -6.28 4.28
CA SER A 139 -28.57 -7.12 5.47
C SER A 139 -27.66 -6.48 6.52
N GLY A 140 -27.21 -5.26 6.27
CA GLY A 140 -26.33 -4.50 7.16
C GLY A 140 -24.85 -4.86 7.06
N LYS A 141 -24.44 -5.72 6.11
CA LYS A 141 -23.05 -6.13 5.90
C LYS A 141 -22.34 -5.16 4.97
N PHE A 142 -21.07 -4.86 5.26
CA PHE A 142 -20.25 -4.03 4.38
C PHE A 142 -19.74 -4.85 3.19
N LYS A 143 -20.12 -4.45 1.98
CA LYS A 143 -19.62 -5.01 0.71
C LYS A 143 -18.84 -3.94 -0.06
N ALA A 144 -17.85 -4.37 -0.83
CA ALA A 144 -17.15 -3.48 -1.76
C ALA A 144 -18.12 -3.03 -2.86
N ALA A 145 -18.34 -1.73 -2.98
CA ALA A 145 -19.22 -1.12 -3.98
C ALA A 145 -18.64 -1.20 -5.40
N ASN A 146 -17.33 -1.35 -5.51
CA ASN A 146 -16.56 -1.41 -6.76
C ASN A 146 -15.82 -2.76 -6.91
N HIS A 147 -16.50 -3.86 -6.57
CA HIS A 147 -15.89 -5.18 -6.54
C HIS A 147 -15.35 -5.62 -7.92
N HIS A 148 -16.11 -5.35 -8.99
CA HIS A 148 -15.70 -5.71 -10.35
C HIS A 148 -14.43 -4.95 -10.78
N GLU A 149 -14.36 -3.65 -10.51
CA GLU A 149 -13.19 -2.82 -10.80
C GLU A 149 -11.97 -3.28 -10.01
N LEU A 150 -12.14 -3.69 -8.75
CA LEU A 150 -11.07 -4.24 -7.93
C LEU A 150 -10.53 -5.56 -8.49
N GLN A 151 -11.41 -6.46 -8.96
CA GLN A 151 -10.98 -7.71 -9.60
C GLN A 151 -10.18 -7.44 -10.88
N GLU A 152 -10.64 -6.53 -11.73
CA GLU A 152 -9.93 -6.18 -12.96
C GLU A 152 -8.58 -5.50 -12.66
N ALA A 153 -8.55 -4.58 -11.70
CA ALA A 153 -7.33 -3.97 -11.20
C ALA A 153 -6.33 -5.02 -10.69
N ALA A 154 -6.79 -5.98 -9.90
CA ALA A 154 -5.99 -7.08 -9.39
C ALA A 154 -5.43 -7.94 -10.53
N LYS A 155 -6.28 -8.39 -11.48
CA LYS A 155 -5.86 -9.15 -12.67
C LYS A 155 -4.80 -8.41 -13.47
N VAL A 156 -5.00 -7.12 -13.72
CA VAL A 156 -4.04 -6.28 -14.47
C VAL A 156 -2.72 -6.17 -13.71
N THR A 157 -2.77 -5.95 -12.40
CA THR A 157 -1.57 -5.84 -11.55
C THR A 157 -0.76 -7.13 -11.56
N LEU A 158 -1.44 -8.27 -11.37
CA LEU A 158 -0.81 -9.58 -11.36
C LEU A 158 -0.22 -9.95 -12.74
N LYS A 159 -0.96 -9.72 -13.84
CA LYS A 159 -0.46 -9.92 -15.20
C LYS A 159 0.76 -9.06 -15.54
N ARG A 160 0.88 -7.88 -14.93
CA ARG A 160 2.05 -6.98 -15.07
C ARG A 160 3.22 -7.37 -14.17
N GLY A 161 3.08 -8.42 -13.37
CA GLY A 161 4.10 -8.88 -12.45
C GLY A 161 4.13 -8.13 -11.12
N GLY A 162 3.12 -7.30 -10.80
CA GLY A 162 3.04 -6.57 -9.54
C GLY A 162 2.86 -7.48 -8.32
N ARG A 163 3.21 -6.99 -7.13
CA ARG A 163 2.96 -7.65 -5.84
C ARG A 163 1.77 -6.98 -5.18
N LEU A 164 0.61 -7.61 -5.27
CA LEU A 164 -0.65 -7.09 -4.75
C LEU A 164 -0.74 -7.39 -3.25
N CYS A 165 -0.63 -6.35 -2.43
CA CYS A 165 -0.66 -6.41 -0.98
C CYS A 165 -2.07 -6.24 -0.46
N VAL A 166 -2.48 -7.15 0.41
CA VAL A 166 -3.87 -7.24 0.84
C VAL A 166 -3.99 -7.64 2.30
N PHE A 167 -5.00 -7.08 2.95
CA PHE A 167 -5.37 -7.36 4.33
C PHE A 167 -6.75 -8.02 4.31
N PRO A 168 -6.84 -9.36 4.29
CA PRO A 168 -8.08 -10.08 4.02
C PRO A 168 -9.15 -9.91 5.11
N GLU A 169 -8.75 -9.50 6.31
CA GLU A 169 -9.64 -9.08 7.40
C GLU A 169 -10.45 -7.82 7.02
N GLY A 170 -9.86 -6.94 6.20
CA GLY A 170 -10.48 -5.71 5.71
C GLY A 170 -10.85 -4.70 6.80
N ALA A 171 -10.27 -4.82 7.99
CA ALA A 171 -10.33 -3.90 9.12
C ALA A 171 -9.11 -4.15 10.02
N LEU A 172 -8.78 -3.19 10.88
CA LEU A 172 -7.76 -3.38 11.91
C LEU A 172 -8.27 -4.33 12.99
N SER A 173 -7.41 -5.24 13.44
CA SER A 173 -7.62 -6.03 14.63
C SER A 173 -7.24 -5.21 15.87
N HIS A 174 -8.21 -4.97 16.76
CA HIS A 174 -8.02 -4.16 17.96
C HIS A 174 -7.58 -4.97 19.19
N ASP A 175 -7.79 -6.29 19.17
CA ASP A 175 -7.41 -7.22 20.24
C ASP A 175 -6.15 -8.04 19.89
N GLY A 176 -5.56 -7.81 18.72
CA GLY A 176 -4.36 -8.52 18.25
C GLY A 176 -4.64 -9.93 17.73
N GLU A 177 -5.89 -10.37 17.77
CA GLU A 177 -6.32 -11.68 17.28
C GLU A 177 -6.62 -11.64 15.78
N LEU A 178 -6.33 -12.74 15.08
CA LEU A 178 -6.63 -12.86 13.65
C LEU A 178 -8.15 -12.86 13.43
N LYS A 179 -8.67 -11.90 12.66
CA LYS A 179 -10.10 -11.85 12.33
C LYS A 179 -10.45 -12.76 11.16
N PRO A 180 -11.72 -13.19 11.08
CA PRO A 180 -12.21 -13.91 9.91
C PRO A 180 -12.00 -13.10 8.63
N PHE A 181 -11.56 -13.78 7.57
CA PHE A 181 -11.38 -13.14 6.28
C PHE A 181 -12.74 -12.81 5.65
N LYS A 182 -12.83 -11.65 5.00
CA LYS A 182 -14.07 -11.23 4.36
C LYS A 182 -14.36 -12.08 3.11
N TYR A 183 -15.60 -12.56 3.00
CA TYR A 183 -16.08 -13.25 1.80
C TYR A 183 -16.01 -12.36 0.56
N GLY A 184 -15.66 -12.94 -0.59
CA GLY A 184 -15.43 -12.23 -1.85
C GLY A 184 -14.03 -11.64 -2.00
N PHE A 185 -13.14 -11.87 -1.03
CA PHE A 185 -11.72 -11.57 -1.20
C PHE A 185 -10.99 -12.65 -2.03
N PHE A 186 -11.47 -13.90 -1.96
CA PHE A 186 -10.97 -15.08 -2.66
C PHE A 186 -11.94 -15.50 -3.76
#